data_AF-G0ZEW1-F1
#
_entry.id   AF-G0ZEW1-F1
#
_cell.length_a   1.000
_cell.length_b   1.000
_cell.length_c   1.000
_cell.angle_alpha   90.00
_cell.angle_beta   90.00
_cell.angle_gamma   90.00
#
_symmetry.space_group_name_H-M   'P 1'
#
loop_
_entity.id
_entity.type
_entity.pdbx_description
1 polymer ?
#
loop_
_entity_poly.entity_id
_entity_poly.type
_entity_poly.pdbx_seq_one_letter_code
_entity_poly.pdbx_strand_id
1 'polypeptide(L)'
;EPPGNRLRVALTGLTMAEKFRDEGRDVLLFVDNIYRYTLAGTEVSALLGRMPSAVGYQPTLAEEMGVLQERITSTKTGSITSVQAVYVPADDLTDPSPATTFAHLDATVVLSRQIASLGIYPAVDPLDST
;
A
#
# COMPACT_ATOMS: atom_id res chain seq x y z
N GLU A 1 0.31 14.97 -10.13
CA GLU A 1 1.14 14.40 -11.22
C GLU A 1 0.32 13.45 -12.07
N PRO A 2 0.71 13.21 -13.35
CA PRO A 2 0.05 12.23 -14.21
C PRO A 2 0.02 10.82 -13.57
N PRO A 3 -0.97 9.98 -13.92
CA PRO A 3 -1.10 8.65 -13.32
C PRO A 3 0.11 7.76 -13.55
N GLY A 4 0.82 7.90 -14.68
CA GLY A 4 2.06 7.16 -14.93
C GLY A 4 3.14 7.39 -13.87
N ASN A 5 3.33 8.63 -13.41
CA ASN A 5 4.31 8.94 -12.37
C ASN A 5 3.88 8.35 -11.02
N ARG A 6 2.60 8.51 -10.68
CA ARG A 6 2.02 7.99 -9.42
C ARG A 6 2.11 6.45 -9.33
N LEU A 7 1.98 5.77 -10.46
CA LEU A 7 2.14 4.30 -10.55
C LEU A 7 3.61 3.84 -10.43
N ARG A 8 4.59 4.74 -10.54
CA ARG A 8 6.02 4.39 -10.52
C ARG A 8 6.77 4.92 -9.31
N VAL A 9 6.31 6.01 -8.68
CA VAL A 9 7.01 6.65 -7.56
C VAL A 9 7.22 5.69 -6.37
N ALA A 10 6.27 4.81 -6.08
CA ALA A 10 6.42 3.80 -5.03
C ALA A 10 7.58 2.83 -5.31
N LEU A 11 7.72 2.40 -6.58
CA LEU A 11 8.82 1.54 -7.01
C LEU A 11 10.16 2.28 -6.95
N THR A 12 10.19 3.58 -7.23
CA THR A 12 11.40 4.39 -7.09
C THR A 12 11.88 4.44 -5.65
N GLY A 13 10.97 4.74 -4.70
CA GLY A 13 11.30 4.75 -3.27
C GLY A 13 11.77 3.38 -2.78
N LEU A 14 11.10 2.32 -3.25
CA LEU A 14 11.48 0.94 -2.94
C LEU A 14 12.87 0.59 -3.48
N THR A 15 13.21 0.95 -4.72
CA THR A 15 14.55 0.69 -5.27
C THR A 15 15.65 1.39 -4.46
N MET A 16 15.38 2.59 -3.94
CA MET A 16 16.31 3.27 -3.03
C MET A 16 16.45 2.53 -1.70
N ALA A 17 15.33 2.04 -1.14
CA ALA A 17 15.33 1.26 0.10
C ALA A 17 16.05 -0.09 -0.07
N GLU A 18 15.86 -0.78 -1.20
CA GLU A 18 16.54 -2.03 -1.52
C GLU A 18 18.05 -1.87 -1.56
N LYS A 19 18.55 -0.77 -2.14
CA LYS A 19 19.99 -0.49 -2.12
C LYS A 19 20.54 -0.49 -0.70
N PHE A 20 19.88 0.21 0.23
CA PHE A 20 20.32 0.26 1.63
C PHE A 20 20.15 -1.08 2.35
N ARG A 21 19.09 -1.83 2.06
CA ARG A 21 18.89 -3.20 2.56
C ARG A 21 20.02 -4.13 2.12
N ASP A 22 20.40 -4.05 0.84
CA ASP A 22 21.42 -4.90 0.24
C ASP A 22 22.84 -4.51 0.70
N GLU A 23 23.03 -3.26 1.14
CA GLU A 23 24.21 -2.81 1.89
C GLU A 23 24.22 -3.29 3.37
N GLY A 24 23.18 -4.00 3.80
CA GLY A 24 23.06 -4.60 5.12
C GLY A 24 22.47 -3.69 6.20
N ARG A 25 21.68 -2.70 5.81
CA ARG A 25 21.00 -1.79 6.74
C ARG A 25 19.55 -2.20 6.95
N ASP A 26 19.02 -1.85 8.12
CA ASP A 26 17.59 -1.87 8.38
C ASP A 26 16.97 -0.55 7.93
N VAL A 27 16.06 -0.62 6.98
CA VAL A 27 15.46 0.52 6.31
C VAL A 27 14.00 0.61 6.70
N LEU A 28 13.56 1.80 7.07
CA LEU A 28 12.16 2.08 7.31
C LEU A 28 11.58 2.87 6.13
N LEU A 29 10.63 2.25 5.41
CA LEU A 29 10.01 2.79 4.21
C LEU A 29 8.60 3.28 4.52
N PHE A 30 8.37 4.59 4.40
CA PHE A 30 7.01 5.14 4.52
C PHE A 30 6.37 5.26 3.15
N VAL A 31 5.28 4.53 2.94
CA VAL A 31 4.44 4.67 1.74
C VAL A 31 3.18 5.42 2.14
N ASP A 32 3.17 6.72 1.90
CA ASP A 32 1.98 7.55 2.14
C ASP A 32 0.94 7.29 1.05
N ASN A 33 -0.09 6.56 1.46
CA ASN A 33 -1.30 6.25 0.71
C ASN A 33 -1.09 5.27 -0.45
N ILE A 34 -0.98 3.98 -0.12
CA ILE A 34 -0.85 2.89 -1.10
C ILE A 34 -2.07 2.79 -2.03
N TYR A 35 -3.25 3.23 -1.59
CA TYR A 35 -4.44 3.29 -2.45
C TYR A 35 -4.23 4.21 -3.67
N ARG A 36 -3.40 5.27 -3.55
CA ARG A 36 -3.07 6.13 -4.71
C ARG A 36 -2.26 5.42 -5.78
N TYR A 37 -1.47 4.41 -5.41
CA TYR A 37 -0.76 3.54 -6.35
C TYR A 37 -1.78 2.70 -7.15
N THR A 38 -2.73 2.08 -6.46
CA THR A 38 -3.82 1.31 -7.09
C THR A 38 -4.66 2.17 -8.03
N LEU A 39 -5.11 3.35 -7.57
CA LEU A 39 -5.92 4.26 -8.36
C LEU A 39 -5.19 4.72 -9.64
N ALA A 40 -3.90 5.03 -9.52
CA ALA A 40 -3.08 5.36 -10.68
C ALA A 40 -2.96 4.18 -11.66
N GLY A 41 -2.88 2.95 -11.16
CA GLY A 41 -2.90 1.73 -11.98
C GLY A 41 -4.20 1.56 -12.75
N THR A 42 -5.34 1.84 -12.11
CA THR A 42 -6.65 1.84 -12.75
C THR A 42 -6.74 2.89 -13.87
N GLU A 43 -6.29 4.13 -13.61
CA GLU A 43 -6.26 5.20 -14.61
C GLU A 43 -5.37 4.83 -15.82
N VAL A 44 -4.17 4.28 -15.59
CA VAL A 44 -3.28 3.83 -16.67
C VAL A 44 -3.87 2.65 -17.45
N SER A 45 -4.48 1.69 -16.75
CA SER A 45 -5.12 0.52 -17.36
C SER A 45 -6.26 0.93 -18.30
N ALA A 46 -7.07 1.91 -17.90
CA ALA A 46 -8.13 2.47 -18.73
C ALA A 46 -7.57 3.17 -19.99
N LEU A 47 -6.49 3.95 -19.85
CA LEU A 47 -5.80 4.59 -20.97
C LEU A 47 -5.20 3.58 -21.96
N LEU A 48 -4.78 2.41 -21.48
CA LEU A 48 -4.27 1.30 -22.30
C LEU A 48 -5.39 0.47 -22.95
N GLY A 49 -6.66 0.79 -22.71
CA GLY A 49 -7.80 0.07 -23.29
C GLY A 49 -8.00 -1.34 -22.72
N ARG A 50 -7.46 -1.62 -21.52
CA ARG A 50 -7.69 -2.91 -20.86
C ARG A 50 -9.11 -2.97 -20.32
N MET A 51 -9.75 -4.14 -20.40
CA MET A 51 -11.07 -4.34 -19.81
C MET A 51 -10.99 -4.19 -18.28
N PRO A 52 -11.87 -3.39 -17.66
CA PRO A 52 -11.91 -3.26 -16.21
C PRO A 52 -12.39 -4.56 -15.54
N SER A 53 -11.89 -4.81 -14.34
CA SER A 53 -12.26 -5.92 -13.49
C SER A 53 -13.30 -5.49 -12.44
N ALA A 54 -13.43 -6.25 -11.35
CA ALA A 54 -14.32 -5.96 -10.23
C ALA A 54 -14.20 -4.50 -9.77
N VAL A 55 -15.35 -3.84 -9.57
CA VAL A 55 -15.48 -2.47 -9.06
C VAL A 55 -14.75 -1.41 -9.93
N GLY A 56 -14.31 -1.77 -11.14
CA GLY A 56 -13.65 -0.86 -12.08
C GLY A 56 -12.11 -0.85 -12.00
N TYR A 57 -11.50 -1.68 -11.15
CA TYR A 57 -10.05 -1.78 -11.03
C TYR A 57 -9.38 -2.45 -12.24
N GLN A 58 -8.06 -2.30 -12.37
CA GLN A 58 -7.29 -2.98 -13.39
C GLN A 58 -7.31 -4.52 -13.20
N PRO A 59 -7.33 -5.31 -14.28
CA PRO A 59 -7.27 -6.78 -14.17
C PRO A 59 -5.93 -7.28 -13.61
N THR A 60 -4.88 -6.46 -13.69
CA THR A 60 -3.53 -6.74 -13.19
C THR A 60 -3.31 -6.30 -11.74
N LEU A 61 -4.37 -5.94 -11.00
CA LEU A 61 -4.26 -5.34 -9.66
C LEU A 61 -3.45 -6.21 -8.69
N ALA A 62 -3.80 -7.49 -8.59
CA ALA A 62 -3.15 -8.41 -7.66
C ALA A 62 -1.67 -8.63 -8.02
N GLU A 63 -1.35 -8.73 -9.32
CA GLU A 63 0.02 -8.90 -9.79
C GLU A 63 0.87 -7.64 -9.53
N GLU A 64 0.35 -6.46 -9.87
CA GLU A 64 1.05 -5.19 -9.65
C GLU A 64 1.29 -4.92 -8.16
N MET A 65 0.30 -5.20 -7.31
CA MET A 65 0.43 -5.10 -5.87
C MET A 65 1.47 -6.09 -5.34
N GLY A 66 1.42 -7.36 -5.74
CA GLY A 66 2.38 -8.38 -5.32
C GLY A 66 3.81 -8.02 -5.71
N VAL A 67 4.04 -7.52 -6.92
CA VAL A 67 5.40 -7.09 -7.36
C VAL A 67 5.97 -5.99 -6.48
N LEU A 68 5.14 -5.07 -5.97
CA LEU A 68 5.57 -4.02 -5.07
C LEU A 68 5.79 -4.55 -3.64
N GLN A 69 4.82 -5.30 -3.12
CA GLN A 69 4.80 -5.74 -1.72
C GLN A 69 5.85 -6.83 -1.43
N GLU A 70 6.02 -7.80 -2.31
CA GLU A 70 6.95 -8.92 -2.10
C GLU A 70 8.43 -8.49 -2.06
N ARG A 71 8.74 -7.32 -2.62
CA ARG A 71 10.08 -6.72 -2.55
C ARG A 71 10.36 -6.06 -1.20
N ILE A 72 9.30 -5.68 -0.48
CA ILE A 72 9.37 -5.16 0.89
C ILE A 72 9.45 -6.37 1.82
N THR A 73 10.67 -6.85 2.02
CA THR A 73 10.89 -8.01 2.88
C THR A 73 12.26 -7.94 3.54
N SER A 74 12.44 -8.79 4.55
CA SER A 74 13.72 -9.00 5.21
C SER A 74 14.54 -10.05 4.47
N THR A 75 15.81 -9.74 4.21
CA THR A 75 16.77 -10.68 3.62
C THR A 75 17.77 -11.14 4.68
N LYS A 76 18.75 -11.94 4.28
CA LYS A 76 19.83 -12.38 5.18
C LYS A 76 20.79 -11.24 5.56
N THR A 77 20.81 -10.16 4.79
CA THR A 77 21.79 -9.07 4.93
C THR A 77 21.19 -7.85 5.63
N GLY A 78 19.92 -7.55 5.41
CA GLY A 78 19.23 -6.40 6.00
C GLY A 78 17.71 -6.52 5.86
N SER A 79 16.99 -5.50 6.29
CA SER A 79 15.53 -5.50 6.27
C SER A 79 14.93 -4.22 5.69
N ILE A 80 13.74 -4.34 5.11
CA ILE A 80 12.87 -3.19 4.82
C ILE A 80 11.60 -3.37 5.64
N THR A 81 11.41 -2.51 6.62
CA THR A 81 10.14 -2.39 7.34
C THR A 81 9.33 -1.29 6.68
N SER A 82 8.15 -1.61 6.15
CA SER A 82 7.28 -0.59 5.56
C SER A 82 6.14 -0.17 6.48
N VAL A 83 5.86 1.12 6.51
CA VAL A 83 4.65 1.68 7.12
C VAL A 83 3.83 2.30 5.99
N GLN A 84 2.69 1.69 5.69
CA GLN A 84 1.88 2.05 4.54
C GLN A 84 0.53 2.57 5.00
N ALA A 85 0.18 3.81 4.62
CA ALA A 85 -1.16 4.30 4.88
C ALA A 85 -2.11 3.68 3.86
N VAL A 86 -3.12 2.96 4.32
CA VAL A 86 -4.19 2.42 3.48
C VAL A 86 -5.42 3.30 3.64
N TYR A 87 -5.85 3.93 2.55
CA TYR A 87 -7.12 4.63 2.52
C TYR A 87 -8.20 3.64 2.10
N VAL A 88 -9.21 3.46 2.95
CA VAL A 88 -10.37 2.60 2.67
C VAL A 88 -11.48 3.45 2.05
N PRO A 89 -11.84 3.23 0.77
CA PRO A 89 -12.93 3.97 0.14
C PRO A 89 -14.24 3.68 0.84
N ALA A 90 -15.00 4.73 1.19
CA ALA A 90 -16.32 4.62 1.81
C ALA A 90 -16.39 3.76 3.09
N ASP A 91 -15.26 3.58 3.79
CA ASP A 91 -15.12 2.69 4.96
C ASP A 91 -15.48 1.21 4.65
N ASP A 92 -15.42 0.79 3.37
CA ASP A 92 -15.67 -0.58 2.93
C ASP A 92 -14.37 -1.41 2.77
N LEU A 93 -14.12 -2.28 3.75
CA LEU A 93 -12.96 -3.19 3.75
C LEU A 93 -13.06 -4.32 2.71
N THR A 94 -14.22 -4.52 2.10
CA THR A 94 -14.44 -5.56 1.08
C THR A 94 -14.07 -5.10 -0.33
N ASP A 95 -13.71 -3.82 -0.51
CA ASP A 95 -13.23 -3.31 -1.77
C ASP A 95 -11.94 -4.06 -2.21
N PRO A 96 -11.80 -4.40 -3.51
CA PRO A 96 -10.65 -5.14 -4.02
C PRO A 96 -9.28 -4.51 -3.69
N SER A 97 -9.18 -3.18 -3.61
CA SER A 97 -7.91 -2.50 -3.32
C SER A 97 -7.41 -2.75 -1.89
N PRO A 98 -8.17 -2.43 -0.82
CA PRO A 98 -7.76 -2.77 0.54
C PRO A 98 -7.67 -4.28 0.73
N ALA A 99 -8.61 -5.07 0.19
CA ALA A 99 -8.59 -6.54 0.33
C ALA A 99 -7.30 -7.18 -0.20
N THR A 100 -6.81 -6.74 -1.36
CA THR A 100 -5.53 -7.22 -1.93
C THR A 100 -4.33 -6.70 -1.16
N THR A 101 -4.39 -5.47 -0.64
CA THR A 101 -3.28 -4.90 0.15
C THR A 101 -3.14 -5.60 1.51
N PHE A 102 -4.26 -5.85 2.21
CA PHE A 102 -4.25 -6.53 3.51
C PHE A 102 -3.70 -7.94 3.44
N ALA A 103 -3.82 -8.64 2.31
CA ALA A 103 -3.23 -9.95 2.12
C ALA A 103 -1.70 -9.97 2.18
N HIS A 104 -1.05 -8.81 2.01
CA HIS A 104 0.41 -8.67 2.06
C HIS A 104 0.93 -7.93 3.30
N LEU A 105 0.05 -7.46 4.19
CA LEU A 105 0.46 -6.72 5.39
C LEU A 105 0.61 -7.68 6.58
N ASP A 106 1.78 -7.65 7.23
CA ASP A 106 2.08 -8.48 8.40
C ASP A 106 1.36 -8.02 9.68
N ALA A 107 1.09 -6.71 9.77
CA ALA A 107 0.37 -6.09 10.89
C ALA A 107 -0.46 -4.92 10.39
N THR A 108 -1.58 -4.66 11.05
CA THR A 108 -2.51 -3.58 10.71
C THR A 108 -2.77 -2.71 11.93
N VAL A 109 -2.70 -1.39 11.73
CA VAL A 109 -3.02 -0.40 12.76
C VAL A 109 -4.18 0.43 12.24
N VAL A 110 -5.36 0.22 12.82
CA VAL A 110 -6.60 0.89 12.39
C VAL A 110 -6.75 2.20 13.17
N LEU A 111 -6.97 3.31 12.45
CA LEU A 111 -7.22 4.62 13.05
C LEU A 111 -8.72 4.93 13.03
N SER A 112 -9.34 5.00 14.20
CA SER A 112 -10.80 5.17 14.33
C SER A 112 -11.19 6.64 14.56
N ARG A 113 -12.16 7.11 13.77
CA ARG A 113 -12.76 8.45 13.94
C ARG A 113 -13.49 8.58 15.28
N GLN A 114 -14.07 7.49 15.79
CA GLN A 114 -14.79 7.49 17.07
C GLN A 114 -13.83 7.68 18.25
N ILE A 115 -12.63 7.09 18.18
CA ILE A 115 -11.61 7.28 19.22
C ILE A 115 -11.03 8.70 19.16
N ALA A 116 -10.81 9.21 17.94
CA ALA A 116 -10.36 10.59 17.74
C ALA A 116 -11.37 11.63 18.27
N SER A 117 -12.68 11.40 18.10
CA SER A 117 -13.71 12.32 18.60
C SER A 117 -13.80 12.36 20.14
N LEU A 118 -13.26 11.36 20.83
CA LEU A 118 -13.09 11.34 22.29
C LEU A 118 -11.83 12.09 22.76
N GLY A 119 -11.00 12.60 21.85
CA GLY A 119 -9.76 13.32 22.16
C GLY A 119 -8.57 12.42 22.52
N ILE A 120 -8.64 11.12 22.22
CA ILE A 120 -7.58 10.15 22.48
C ILE A 120 -6.61 10.12 21.28
N TYR A 121 -5.33 10.39 21.53
CA TYR A 121 -4.27 10.39 20.52
C TYR A 121 -3.05 9.58 20.96
N PRO A 122 -2.49 8.71 20.10
CA PRO A 122 -2.94 8.38 18.74
C PRO A 122 -4.28 7.60 18.75
N ALA A 123 -5.14 7.87 17.76
CA ALA A 123 -6.50 7.32 17.68
C ALA A 123 -6.55 5.87 17.17
N VAL A 124 -5.69 5.01 17.73
CA VAL A 124 -5.57 3.59 17.36
C VAL A 124 -6.72 2.81 17.96
N ASP A 125 -7.38 1.99 17.14
CA ASP A 125 -8.38 1.04 17.60
C ASP A 125 -7.71 -0.22 18.15
N PRO A 126 -7.82 -0.50 19.47
CA PRO A 126 -7.13 -1.63 20.08
C PRO A 126 -7.80 -2.98 19.79
N LEU A 127 -9.02 -3.00 19.24
CA LEU A 127 -9.74 -4.23 18.94
C LEU A 127 -9.59 -4.63 17.47
N ASP A 128 -9.58 -3.64 16.57
CA ASP A 128 -9.48 -3.87 15.13
C ASP A 128 -8.03 -3.89 14.62
N SER A 129 -7.05 -3.47 15.43
CA SER A 129 -5.62 -3.57 15.08
C SER A 129 -5.05 -4.94 15.43
N THR A 130 -4.38 -5.60 14.48
CA THR A 130 -3.79 -6.95 14.64
C THR A 130 -2.34 -7.01 14.20
#